data_AF-A0A428S9Q7-F1
#
_entry.id   AF-A0A428S9Q7-F1
#
_cell.length_a   1.000
_cell.length_b   1.000
_cell.length_c   1.000
_cell.angle_alpha   90.00
_cell.angle_beta   90.00
_cell.angle_gamma   90.00
#
_symmetry.space_group_name_H-M   'P 1'
#
loop_
_entity.id
_entity.type
_entity.pdbx_description
1 polymer ?
#
loop_
_entity_poly.entity_id
_entity_poly.type
_entity_poly.pdbx_seq_one_letter_code
_entity_poly.pdbx_strand_id
1 'polypeptide(L)'
;MSVSERHNAPAPVVLLSGTKFSVSRCQPHDRYSRRNSNLASVPNAAASNNYTGILGSPAAPRHNGGPSSLASSTITTDVHAPYDLDEISLNEQYLAFRVVLDTRDPKDKQQLNKPNPKLLRLTPTQLYQLSTDVFDELIRRQAPSSPNGRPAFLLPNNAFSSTRNQTRQRLSAVGSPRFRDLLADVAYEIKRRIPHLARAYLEQTGNQQAVSSWGSAGSVGSSVTKKIHNKLIEEYKSQLRQLSDKHRSMDDGMKNRGGEINGILGEERSRATTDNLEKQEWDDMQLDLENKLAEAQNLNDSMRQQLQQIQEDHDVEMERLRNEVASARTKAQEAQRVAAQNAAAQQISRGDIEPVELDFFLEQVNGRLGHSLLEQQQEQRQAMKEIRAEIKEFLRETRALSQQSRLVYERQAEELGQTTKRLEQEVHEWRIRYACAKEQLRSTCASSVELGPEHKGIKLDRGKGLVDAHGLVENTHVIEFQAAIDKLLYKARTHDSGSVIDAVKSVVASVRRIAHDAKMSLRDGEDSALQAKLRGEVSPATNSLIRASMNCAAGAGLYPLSLLNAAASRLEGAILDLLLLVEVQTTPAEDLEGKDGTAKLQRPSLTVGGQDNDHRELVHGECKLP
;
A
#
# COMPACT_ATOMS: atom_id res chain seq x y z
N MET A 1 -24.77 -48.65 -33.19
CA MET A 1 -26.00 -47.86 -33.36
C MET A 1 -26.76 -47.89 -32.06
N SER A 2 -26.99 -46.70 -31.49
CA SER A 2 -28.04 -46.24 -30.54
C SER A 2 -28.37 -47.04 -29.25
N VAL A 3 -28.67 -46.48 -28.07
CA VAL A 3 -28.47 -45.23 -27.31
C VAL A 3 -29.47 -45.28 -26.11
N SER A 4 -29.07 -44.68 -24.96
CA SER A 4 -29.86 -44.15 -23.81
C SER A 4 -30.53 -45.14 -22.84
N GLU A 5 -30.14 -45.18 -21.56
CA GLU A 5 -30.37 -44.23 -20.43
C GLU A 5 -31.74 -44.40 -19.74
N ARG A 6 -31.74 -44.65 -18.43
CA ARG A 6 -32.18 -43.69 -17.37
C ARG A 6 -32.16 -44.31 -15.96
N HIS A 7 -31.74 -43.48 -15.01
CA HIS A 7 -31.73 -43.66 -13.56
C HIS A 7 -33.14 -43.66 -12.95
N ASN A 8 -33.34 -44.28 -11.77
CA ASN A 8 -33.48 -43.55 -10.49
C ASN A 8 -33.64 -44.50 -9.29
N ALA A 9 -33.00 -44.15 -8.17
CA ALA A 9 -33.14 -44.78 -6.86
C ALA A 9 -34.05 -43.93 -5.93
N PRO A 10 -34.70 -44.53 -4.91
CA PRO A 10 -35.35 -43.80 -3.83
C PRO A 10 -34.62 -44.01 -2.48
N ALA A 11 -34.56 -42.99 -1.63
CA ALA A 11 -34.36 -43.18 -0.18
C ALA A 11 -34.88 -41.99 0.68
N PRO A 12 -35.22 -42.22 1.97
CA PRO A 12 -36.02 -41.32 2.79
C PRO A 12 -35.28 -40.72 4.03
N VAL A 13 -35.87 -39.66 4.62
CA VAL A 13 -36.27 -39.43 6.04
C VAL A 13 -35.43 -40.16 7.15
N VAL A 14 -34.97 -39.64 8.30
CA VAL A 14 -34.94 -38.35 9.05
C VAL A 14 -34.30 -38.65 10.44
N LEU A 15 -33.59 -37.66 11.04
CA LEU A 15 -33.35 -37.35 12.48
C LEU A 15 -32.31 -38.07 13.40
N LEU A 16 -31.49 -37.20 14.04
CA LEU A 16 -31.33 -36.88 15.49
C LEU A 16 -29.94 -37.04 16.17
N SER A 17 -29.52 -35.93 16.82
CA SER A 17 -28.61 -35.74 17.98
C SER A 17 -27.14 -36.19 17.85
N GLY A 18 -26.11 -35.53 18.39
CA GLY A 18 -25.97 -34.35 19.24
C GLY A 18 -24.51 -34.22 19.74
N THR A 19 -24.19 -33.06 20.33
CA THR A 19 -23.10 -32.75 21.29
C THR A 19 -21.62 -32.55 20.86
N LYS A 20 -21.18 -31.29 21.06
CA LYS A 20 -19.99 -30.77 21.79
C LYS A 20 -18.57 -31.08 21.27
N PHE A 21 -17.83 -30.03 20.90
CA PHE A 21 -16.37 -30.01 20.85
C PHE A 21 -15.79 -28.90 21.75
N SER A 22 -14.80 -29.27 22.57
CA SER A 22 -14.00 -28.40 23.42
C SER A 22 -12.65 -28.11 22.75
N VAL A 23 -12.21 -26.86 22.88
CA VAL A 23 -10.93 -26.32 22.42
C VAL A 23 -9.84 -26.59 23.45
N SER A 24 -8.63 -26.98 23.03
CA SER A 24 -7.42 -26.95 23.87
C SER A 24 -6.14 -26.65 23.08
N ARG A 25 -5.70 -25.41 23.25
CA ARG A 25 -4.36 -24.81 23.34
C ARG A 25 -3.12 -25.72 23.20
N CYS A 26 -2.22 -25.35 22.28
CA CYS A 26 -0.83 -25.82 22.20
C CYS A 26 0.16 -24.86 22.90
N GLN A 27 1.16 -25.42 23.58
CA GLN A 27 2.46 -24.80 23.92
C GLN A 27 3.58 -25.71 23.40
N PRO A 28 4.77 -25.17 23.03
CA PRO A 28 5.86 -25.93 22.41
C PRO A 28 6.99 -26.29 23.39
N HIS A 29 7.69 -27.40 23.13
CA HIS A 29 9.02 -27.68 23.70
C HIS A 29 9.89 -28.55 22.75
N ASP A 30 11.17 -28.18 22.67
CA ASP A 30 12.25 -28.66 21.80
C ASP A 30 12.81 -30.07 22.10
N ARG A 31 13.38 -30.72 21.05
CA ARG A 31 14.82 -31.07 20.85
C ARG A 31 15.03 -32.39 20.09
N TYR A 32 16.01 -32.41 19.16
CA TYR A 32 17.12 -33.39 18.96
C TYR A 32 17.98 -32.90 17.76
N SER A 33 19.16 -32.29 17.95
CA SER A 33 20.51 -32.88 18.12
C SER A 33 21.14 -33.55 16.86
N ARG A 34 22.18 -32.91 16.28
CA ARG A 34 23.39 -33.58 15.77
C ARG A 34 24.62 -32.66 15.75
N ARG A 35 25.65 -33.15 16.46
CA ARG A 35 27.11 -32.90 16.45
C ARG A 35 27.70 -32.66 15.04
N ASN A 36 28.82 -31.94 14.81
CA ASN A 36 30.19 -31.93 15.38
C ASN A 36 30.90 -30.69 14.76
N SER A 37 32.02 -30.08 15.20
CA SER A 37 33.07 -30.34 16.19
C SER A 37 34.10 -29.18 16.14
N ASN A 38 34.85 -28.99 17.24
CA ASN A 38 36.19 -28.36 17.36
C ASN A 38 36.23 -26.81 17.45
N LEU A 39 37.01 -26.14 18.32
CA LEU A 39 38.07 -26.48 19.30
C LEU A 39 38.32 -25.23 20.20
N ALA A 40 38.96 -25.44 21.36
CA ALA A 40 39.72 -24.46 22.20
C ALA A 40 39.01 -23.65 23.32
N SER A 41 38.84 -24.32 24.46
CA SER A 41 39.41 -24.05 25.81
C SER A 41 39.67 -22.62 26.38
N VAL A 42 38.97 -22.33 27.51
CA VAL A 42 39.49 -21.96 28.88
C VAL A 42 40.04 -20.52 29.11
N PRO A 43 39.88 -19.86 30.30
CA PRO A 43 38.79 -19.79 31.29
C PRO A 43 38.57 -18.36 31.92
N ASN A 44 37.68 -18.32 32.92
CA ASN A 44 37.39 -17.24 33.89
C ASN A 44 38.59 -16.53 34.57
N ALA A 45 38.41 -15.21 34.82
CA ALA A 45 38.80 -14.46 36.03
C ALA A 45 37.99 -13.14 36.05
N ALA A 46 37.10 -12.86 37.01
CA ALA A 46 37.35 -12.38 38.38
C ALA A 46 37.97 -10.96 38.47
N ALA A 47 37.13 -9.94 38.72
CA ALA A 47 37.38 -8.70 39.48
C ALA A 47 36.05 -7.90 39.53
N SER A 48 35.40 -7.65 40.68
CA SER A 48 35.74 -6.62 41.71
C SER A 48 35.61 -5.20 41.14
N ASN A 49 34.93 -4.20 41.71
CA ASN A 49 34.20 -4.03 42.97
C ASN A 49 33.30 -2.77 42.85
N ASN A 50 32.11 -2.85 43.47
CA ASN A 50 31.42 -1.91 44.39
C ASN A 50 31.58 -0.37 44.27
N TYR A 51 30.43 0.32 44.22
CA TYR A 51 30.05 1.38 45.18
C TYR A 51 28.56 1.25 45.55
N THR A 52 28.28 0.74 46.76
CA THR A 52 27.09 1.03 47.57
C THR A 52 27.23 2.47 48.13
N GLY A 53 26.22 3.28 48.45
CA GLY A 53 24.81 3.11 48.79
C GLY A 53 24.51 4.04 49.99
N ILE A 54 23.36 4.72 50.04
CA ILE A 54 22.67 5.31 51.22
C ILE A 54 21.37 5.96 50.71
N LEU A 55 20.22 6.03 51.40
CA LEU A 55 19.41 5.15 52.25
C LEU A 55 18.14 5.99 52.55
N GLY A 56 16.94 5.39 52.59
CA GLY A 56 15.76 6.09 53.12
C GLY A 56 14.40 5.55 52.69
N SER A 57 13.97 4.42 53.25
CA SER A 57 12.55 4.03 53.32
C SER A 57 11.94 4.47 54.66
N PRO A 58 10.60 4.52 54.80
CA PRO A 58 9.96 3.34 55.42
C PRO A 58 8.52 2.99 54.97
N ALA A 59 8.26 1.67 55.06
CA ALA A 59 7.11 0.96 55.63
C ALA A 59 5.66 1.06 55.04
N ALA A 60 5.11 -0.13 54.79
CA ALA A 60 3.70 -0.48 54.47
C ALA A 60 2.80 -0.54 55.73
N PRO A 61 1.44 -0.67 55.63
CA PRO A 61 0.85 -2.02 55.54
C PRO A 61 -0.53 -2.19 54.81
N ARG A 62 -0.66 -3.38 54.17
CA ARG A 62 -1.78 -4.37 54.18
C ARG A 62 -3.18 -4.10 53.54
N HIS A 63 -3.47 -4.92 52.52
CA HIS A 63 -4.67 -5.75 52.22
C HIS A 63 -6.10 -5.13 52.18
N ASN A 64 -6.75 -5.11 51.00
CA ASN A 64 -7.72 -6.14 50.53
C ASN A 64 -8.57 -5.65 49.32
N GLY A 65 -8.60 -6.46 48.25
CA GLY A 65 -9.82 -6.77 47.48
C GLY A 65 -10.34 -5.80 46.41
N GLY A 66 -10.12 -6.15 45.14
CA GLY A 66 -11.14 -6.01 44.07
C GLY A 66 -11.28 -4.65 43.37
N PRO A 67 -11.88 -4.63 42.16
CA PRO A 67 -11.15 -4.11 41.00
C PRO A 67 -11.55 -2.69 40.55
N SER A 68 -10.52 -1.97 40.12
CA SER A 68 -10.44 -1.00 39.01
C SER A 68 -11.70 -0.23 38.61
N SER A 69 -11.69 1.08 38.88
CA SER A 69 -12.43 2.10 38.11
C SER A 69 -11.66 3.43 38.17
N LEU A 70 -11.04 3.78 37.04
CA LEU A 70 -10.34 5.04 36.83
C LEU A 70 -11.36 6.19 36.69
N ALA A 71 -11.57 6.94 37.77
CA ALA A 71 -12.03 8.34 37.73
C ALA A 71 -10.78 9.22 37.83
N SER A 72 -10.39 10.01 36.82
CA SER A 72 -10.96 11.31 36.42
C SER A 72 -11.00 12.35 37.55
N SER A 73 -9.95 13.17 37.62
CA SER A 73 -9.96 14.63 37.88
C SER A 73 -8.50 15.13 37.88
N THR A 74 -7.97 15.73 36.80
CA THR A 74 -8.10 17.15 36.38
C THR A 74 -7.36 18.13 37.27
N ILE A 75 -6.20 18.60 36.83
CA ILE A 75 -5.83 20.03 36.79
C ILE A 75 -4.86 20.23 35.60
N THR A 76 -5.38 20.68 34.45
CA THR A 76 -4.65 21.56 33.54
C THR A 76 -5.64 22.51 32.88
N THR A 77 -5.28 23.77 32.99
CA THR A 77 -5.86 24.99 32.42
C THR A 77 -6.24 24.88 30.95
N ASP A 78 -7.52 25.19 30.71
CA ASP A 78 -8.07 26.01 29.62
C ASP A 78 -7.14 26.37 28.45
N VAL A 79 -7.25 25.60 27.36
CA VAL A 79 -7.17 26.10 25.97
C VAL A 79 -8.19 25.28 25.19
N HIS A 80 -9.26 25.93 24.72
CA HIS A 80 -10.21 25.35 23.77
C HIS A 80 -9.47 24.92 22.50
N ALA A 81 -9.11 23.63 22.40
CA ALA A 81 -8.90 22.99 21.12
C ALA A 81 -10.29 22.82 20.47
N PRO A 82 -10.56 23.40 19.29
CA PRO A 82 -11.76 23.11 18.55
C PRO A 82 -11.73 21.61 18.21
N TYR A 83 -12.76 20.89 18.60
CA TYR A 83 -13.01 19.58 18.01
C TYR A 83 -13.34 19.83 16.54
N ASP A 84 -12.40 19.59 15.63
CA ASP A 84 -12.68 19.43 14.19
C ASP A 84 -13.52 18.15 14.00
N LEU A 85 -14.74 18.17 14.51
CA LEU A 85 -15.82 17.40 13.92
C LEU A 85 -16.11 18.08 12.58
N ASP A 86 -16.24 17.31 11.51
CA ASP A 86 -16.49 17.85 10.18
C ASP A 86 -17.85 18.57 10.14
N GLU A 87 -17.85 19.84 10.53
CA GLU A 87 -19.04 20.69 10.65
C GLU A 87 -19.77 20.81 9.31
N ILE A 88 -19.02 20.66 8.20
CA ILE A 88 -19.52 20.62 6.83
C ILE A 88 -20.42 19.39 6.64
N SER A 89 -19.91 18.19 6.97
CA SER A 89 -20.68 16.95 6.92
C SER A 89 -21.92 17.00 7.82
N LEU A 90 -21.80 17.56 9.02
CA LEU A 90 -22.92 17.67 9.96
C LEU A 90 -23.98 18.69 9.49
N ASN A 91 -23.55 19.75 8.82
CA ASN A 91 -24.45 20.72 8.19
C ASN A 91 -25.25 20.10 7.05
N GLU A 92 -24.60 19.32 6.18
CA GLU A 92 -25.26 18.58 5.11
C GLU A 92 -26.35 17.64 5.65
N GLN A 93 -26.00 16.87 6.69
CA GLN A 93 -26.93 15.98 7.37
C GLN A 93 -28.13 16.76 7.93
N TYR A 94 -27.88 17.89 8.61
CA TYR A 94 -28.93 18.74 9.16
C TYR A 94 -29.87 19.29 8.07
N LEU A 95 -29.33 19.75 6.94
CA LEU A 95 -30.11 20.23 5.81
C LEU A 95 -30.99 19.14 5.23
N ALA A 96 -30.46 17.93 5.02
CA ALA A 96 -31.22 16.78 4.55
C ALA A 96 -32.37 16.42 5.50
N PHE A 97 -32.15 16.49 6.81
CA PHE A 97 -33.20 16.28 7.81
C PHE A 97 -34.29 17.36 7.72
N ARG A 98 -33.90 18.63 7.54
CA ARG A 98 -34.85 19.75 7.40
C ARG A 98 -35.75 19.61 6.19
N VAL A 99 -35.18 19.32 5.02
CA VAL A 99 -35.94 19.10 3.78
C VAL A 99 -37.06 18.07 3.99
N VAL A 100 -36.75 16.95 4.65
CA VAL A 100 -37.73 15.88 4.89
C VAL A 100 -38.78 16.28 5.93
N LEU A 101 -38.40 17.06 6.93
CA LEU A 101 -39.29 17.51 8.00
C LEU A 101 -40.18 18.68 7.57
N ASP A 102 -39.76 19.49 6.60
CA ASP A 102 -40.48 20.66 6.11
C ASP A 102 -41.56 20.32 5.06
N THR A 103 -41.56 19.09 4.52
CA THR A 103 -42.66 18.55 3.67
C THR A 103 -43.98 18.29 4.41
N ARG A 104 -44.10 18.71 5.68
CA ARG A 104 -45.23 18.38 6.58
C ARG A 104 -46.23 19.52 6.75
N ASP A 105 -47.48 19.16 6.98
CA ASP A 105 -48.57 20.07 7.36
C ASP A 105 -48.20 20.95 8.57
N PRO A 106 -48.58 22.23 8.58
CA PRO A 106 -48.15 23.20 9.60
C PRO A 106 -48.64 22.88 11.02
N LYS A 107 -49.68 22.05 11.19
CA LYS A 107 -50.22 21.67 12.50
C LYS A 107 -49.29 20.76 13.31
N ASP A 108 -48.40 20.02 12.66
CA ASP A 108 -47.49 19.08 13.32
C ASP A 108 -46.14 19.69 13.73
N LYS A 109 -45.88 20.95 13.33
CA LYS A 109 -44.63 21.67 13.66
C LYS A 109 -44.48 21.95 15.16
N GLN A 110 -45.56 21.91 15.94
CA GLN A 110 -45.54 22.19 17.38
C GLN A 110 -45.06 21.02 18.25
N GLN A 111 -45.18 19.76 17.80
CA GLN A 111 -44.75 18.60 18.60
C GLN A 111 -43.24 18.32 18.53
N LEU A 112 -42.55 18.77 17.47
CA LEU A 112 -41.14 18.44 17.18
C LEU A 112 -40.10 19.35 17.87
N ASN A 113 -40.51 20.32 18.67
CA ASN A 113 -39.60 21.31 19.27
C ASN A 113 -39.17 20.99 20.71
N LYS A 114 -39.34 19.74 21.16
CA LYS A 114 -39.01 19.34 22.54
C LYS A 114 -37.64 18.64 22.58
N PRO A 115 -36.72 19.03 23.48
CA PRO A 115 -35.46 18.33 23.63
C PRO A 115 -35.69 16.91 24.15
N ASN A 116 -35.19 15.91 23.44
CA ASN A 116 -35.22 14.54 23.94
C ASN A 116 -34.12 14.38 25.01
N PRO A 117 -34.47 14.13 26.29
CA PRO A 117 -33.50 14.09 27.38
C PRO A 117 -32.45 12.98 27.22
N LYS A 118 -32.73 11.96 26.39
CA LYS A 118 -31.77 10.89 26.08
C LYS A 118 -30.66 11.39 25.14
N LEU A 119 -30.98 12.29 24.19
CA LEU A 119 -30.00 12.87 23.28
C LEU A 119 -29.15 13.95 23.97
N LEU A 120 -29.71 14.65 24.96
CA LEU A 120 -28.98 15.61 25.79
C LEU A 120 -27.76 15.00 26.49
N ARG A 121 -27.84 13.72 26.86
CA ARG A 121 -26.80 13.00 27.59
C ARG A 121 -25.69 12.43 26.69
N LEU A 122 -25.85 12.49 25.37
CA LEU A 122 -24.85 11.99 24.43
C LEU A 122 -23.66 12.95 24.33
N THR A 123 -22.45 12.40 24.21
CA THR A 123 -21.26 13.19 23.89
C THR A 123 -21.35 13.72 22.44
N PRO A 124 -20.63 14.81 22.08
CA PRO A 124 -20.62 15.32 20.71
C PRO A 124 -20.26 14.24 19.67
N THR A 125 -19.27 13.38 19.96
CA THR A 125 -18.88 12.26 19.11
C THR A 125 -19.98 11.22 18.96
N GLN A 126 -20.71 10.91 20.03
CA GLN A 126 -21.84 9.97 19.97
C GLN A 126 -23.01 10.55 19.18
N LEU A 127 -23.27 11.86 19.31
CA LEU A 127 -24.27 12.55 18.51
C LEU A 127 -23.90 12.52 17.02
N TYR A 128 -22.64 12.77 16.67
CA TYR A 128 -22.14 12.69 15.29
C TYR A 128 -22.28 11.27 14.72
N GLN A 129 -21.92 10.24 15.48
CA GLN A 129 -22.12 8.85 15.04
C GLN A 129 -23.59 8.52 14.82
N LEU A 130 -24.47 8.97 15.72
CA LEU A 130 -25.91 8.80 15.58
C LEU A 130 -26.47 9.57 14.38
N SER A 131 -26.03 10.81 14.15
CA SER A 131 -26.50 11.63 13.02
C SER A 131 -26.08 11.01 11.69
N THR A 132 -24.85 10.52 11.58
CA THR A 132 -24.38 9.78 10.39
C THR A 132 -25.18 8.50 10.17
N ASP A 133 -25.42 7.69 11.23
CA ASP A 133 -26.20 6.45 11.10
C ASP A 133 -27.67 6.73 10.67
N VAL A 134 -28.26 7.83 11.16
CA VAL A 134 -29.61 8.30 10.77
C VAL A 134 -29.64 8.87 9.36
N PHE A 135 -28.57 9.56 8.94
CA PHE A 135 -28.42 10.08 7.59
C PHE A 135 -28.27 8.95 6.56
N ASP A 136 -27.41 7.97 6.81
CA ASP A 136 -27.26 6.79 5.96
C ASP A 136 -28.61 6.08 5.77
N GLU A 137 -29.37 5.91 6.86
CA GLU A 137 -30.70 5.32 6.80
C GLU A 137 -31.67 6.21 6.02
N LEU A 138 -31.57 7.54 6.10
CA LEU A 138 -32.39 8.46 5.31
C LEU A 138 -32.05 8.42 3.81
N ILE A 139 -30.79 8.27 3.44
CA ILE A 139 -30.38 8.09 2.05
C ILE A 139 -30.89 6.75 1.53
N ARG A 140 -30.73 5.67 2.32
CA ARG A 140 -31.34 4.37 2.01
C ARG A 140 -32.85 4.52 1.83
N ARG A 141 -33.54 5.23 2.76
CA ARG A 141 -34.85 5.95 2.65
C ARG A 141 -35.34 6.27 1.24
N GLN A 142 -34.52 7.06 0.57
CA GLN A 142 -34.89 7.84 -0.60
C GLN A 142 -34.35 7.24 -1.89
N ALA A 143 -33.46 6.24 -1.80
CA ALA A 143 -32.92 5.54 -2.94
C ALA A 143 -34.04 5.00 -3.84
N PRO A 144 -34.02 5.29 -5.15
CA PRO A 144 -35.01 4.78 -6.09
C PRO A 144 -34.94 3.25 -6.15
N SER A 145 -36.08 2.61 -6.43
CA SER A 145 -36.14 1.15 -6.53
C SER A 145 -35.33 0.69 -7.76
N SER A 146 -34.15 0.11 -7.52
CA SER A 146 -33.28 -0.49 -8.54
C SER A 146 -33.81 -1.89 -8.93
N PRO A 147 -33.43 -2.46 -10.09
CA PRO A 147 -33.89 -3.79 -10.53
C PRO A 147 -33.59 -4.92 -9.52
N ASN A 148 -32.53 -4.79 -8.71
CA ASN A 148 -32.16 -5.73 -7.65
C ASN A 148 -32.90 -5.48 -6.32
N GLY A 149 -33.90 -4.59 -6.31
CA GLY A 149 -34.61 -4.19 -5.12
C GLY A 149 -33.78 -3.27 -4.19
N ARG A 150 -34.48 -2.67 -3.24
CA ARG A 150 -33.86 -1.83 -2.22
C ARG A 150 -33.36 -2.71 -1.06
N PRO A 151 -32.11 -2.57 -0.58
CA PRO A 151 -31.62 -3.34 0.55
C PRO A 151 -32.52 -3.16 1.77
N ALA A 152 -32.98 -4.25 2.38
CA ALA A 152 -33.92 -4.22 3.51
C ALA A 152 -33.34 -3.52 4.75
N PHE A 153 -32.01 -3.57 4.91
CA PHE A 153 -31.26 -2.96 6.01
C PHE A 153 -29.91 -2.42 5.52
N LEU A 154 -29.29 -1.55 6.31
CA LEU A 154 -27.92 -1.07 6.07
C LEU A 154 -26.90 -2.22 6.18
N LEU A 155 -26.12 -2.46 5.13
CA LEU A 155 -25.13 -3.54 5.11
C LEU A 155 -24.06 -3.35 6.19
N PRO A 156 -23.56 -4.44 6.82
CA PRO A 156 -22.48 -4.36 7.79
C PRO A 156 -21.22 -3.76 7.15
N ASN A 157 -20.60 -2.80 7.85
CA ASN A 157 -19.32 -2.22 7.44
C ASN A 157 -18.21 -2.75 8.37
N ASN A 158 -17.13 -3.27 7.81
CA ASN A 158 -15.99 -3.82 8.55
C ASN A 158 -15.23 -2.76 9.37
N ALA A 159 -15.34 -1.47 9.00
CA ALA A 159 -14.79 -0.35 9.77
C ALA A 159 -15.60 -0.03 11.04
N PHE A 160 -16.79 -0.60 11.21
CA PHE A 160 -17.63 -0.39 12.38
C PHE A 160 -17.64 -1.62 13.30
N SER A 161 -17.78 -1.36 14.60
CA SER A 161 -17.94 -2.44 15.58
C SER A 161 -19.21 -3.26 15.29
N SER A 162 -19.19 -4.54 15.66
CA SER A 162 -20.36 -5.43 15.53
C SER A 162 -21.63 -4.82 16.15
N THR A 163 -21.49 -4.15 17.31
CA THR A 163 -22.57 -3.46 18.01
C THR A 163 -23.14 -2.27 17.21
N ARG A 164 -22.29 -1.50 16.53
CA ARG A 164 -22.73 -0.37 15.68
C ARG A 164 -23.46 -0.88 14.44
N ASN A 165 -22.94 -1.92 13.78
CA ASN A 165 -23.63 -2.55 12.65
C ASN A 165 -24.99 -3.14 13.05
N GLN A 166 -25.07 -3.78 14.22
CA GLN A 166 -26.35 -4.26 14.75
C GLN A 166 -27.34 -3.10 15.01
N THR A 167 -26.84 -1.96 15.48
CA THR A 167 -27.67 -0.75 15.70
C THR A 167 -28.16 -0.16 14.37
N ARG A 168 -27.29 -0.06 13.35
CA ARG A 168 -27.65 0.38 11.99
C ARG A 168 -28.71 -0.53 11.35
N GLN A 169 -28.59 -1.85 11.53
CA GLN A 169 -29.60 -2.81 11.10
C GLN A 169 -30.94 -2.60 11.82
N ARG A 170 -30.92 -2.38 13.14
CA ARG A 170 -32.13 -2.09 13.93
C ARG A 170 -32.79 -0.77 13.52
N LEU A 171 -32.00 0.23 13.13
CA LEU A 171 -32.49 1.51 12.66
C LEU A 171 -33.32 1.35 11.36
N SER A 172 -32.91 0.44 10.48
CA SER A 172 -33.68 0.09 9.29
C SER A 172 -35.03 -0.58 9.61
N ALA A 173 -35.15 -1.27 10.75
CA ALA A 173 -36.40 -1.87 11.22
C ALA A 173 -37.37 -0.86 11.88
N VAL A 174 -36.94 0.38 12.13
CA VAL A 174 -37.79 1.44 12.71
C VAL A 174 -38.81 1.90 11.67
N GLY A 175 -40.11 1.84 11.99
CA GLY A 175 -41.18 2.31 11.09
C GLY A 175 -41.04 3.79 10.71
N SER A 176 -41.53 4.17 9.53
CA SER A 176 -41.43 5.54 8.98
C SER A 176 -41.85 6.66 9.95
N PRO A 177 -42.96 6.54 10.73
CA PRO A 177 -43.35 7.58 11.69
C PRO A 177 -42.32 7.78 12.80
N ARG A 178 -41.89 6.69 13.44
CA ARG A 178 -40.88 6.72 14.52
C ARG A 178 -39.51 7.17 14.04
N PHE A 179 -39.16 6.84 12.80
CA PHE A 179 -37.92 7.31 12.19
C PHE A 179 -37.96 8.83 11.93
N ARG A 180 -39.11 9.37 11.52
CA ARG A 180 -39.29 10.82 11.38
C ARG A 180 -39.23 11.55 12.72
N ASP A 181 -39.76 10.98 13.80
CA ASP A 181 -39.61 11.53 15.15
C ASP A 181 -38.13 11.56 15.58
N LEU A 182 -37.38 10.49 15.28
CA LEU A 182 -35.93 10.43 15.53
C LEU A 182 -35.16 11.48 14.72
N LEU A 183 -35.50 11.68 13.44
CA LEU A 183 -34.92 12.74 12.60
C LEU A 183 -35.14 14.12 13.21
N ALA A 184 -36.34 14.36 13.75
CA ALA A 184 -36.67 15.62 14.39
C ALA A 184 -35.87 15.86 15.68
N ASP A 185 -35.79 14.85 16.53
CA ASP A 185 -35.04 14.89 17.78
C ASP A 185 -33.55 15.18 17.52
N VAL A 186 -32.96 14.50 16.52
CA VAL A 186 -31.55 14.68 16.13
C VAL A 186 -31.32 16.06 15.50
N ALA A 187 -32.20 16.51 14.59
CA ALA A 187 -32.09 17.83 13.98
C ALA A 187 -32.23 18.96 15.01
N TYR A 188 -33.13 18.81 15.98
CA TYR A 188 -33.27 19.74 17.09
C TYR A 188 -32.00 19.79 17.95
N GLU A 189 -31.40 18.63 18.25
CA GLU A 189 -30.18 18.55 19.04
C GLU A 189 -28.97 19.16 18.32
N ILE A 190 -28.84 18.95 17.00
CA ILE A 190 -27.81 19.60 16.16
C ILE A 190 -27.99 21.11 16.17
N LYS A 191 -29.21 21.60 15.90
CA LYS A 191 -29.54 23.03 15.91
C LYS A 191 -29.23 23.69 17.26
N ARG A 192 -29.47 22.97 18.36
CA ARG A 192 -29.22 23.47 19.72
C ARG A 192 -27.72 23.53 20.05
N ARG A 193 -26.94 22.50 19.68
CA ARG A 193 -25.50 22.45 19.97
C ARG A 193 -24.68 23.34 19.03
N ILE A 194 -25.17 23.55 17.80
CA ILE A 194 -24.45 24.26 16.74
C ILE A 194 -25.37 25.30 16.08
N PRO A 195 -25.65 26.43 16.77
CA PRO A 195 -26.65 27.40 16.32
C PRO A 195 -26.25 28.17 15.05
N HIS A 196 -24.96 28.26 14.72
CA HIS A 196 -24.49 28.98 13.54
C HIS A 196 -24.81 28.24 12.23
N LEU A 197 -24.85 26.89 12.24
CA LEU A 197 -25.29 26.10 11.08
C LEU A 197 -26.76 26.37 10.73
N ALA A 198 -27.60 26.60 11.72
CA ALA A 198 -29.02 26.93 11.52
C ALA A 198 -29.22 28.32 10.88
N ARG A 199 -28.26 29.24 11.03
CA ARG A 199 -28.31 30.58 10.42
C ARG A 199 -28.06 30.53 8.91
N ALA A 200 -27.12 29.70 8.46
CA ALA A 200 -26.83 29.49 7.04
C ALA A 200 -28.05 28.94 6.26
N TYR A 201 -28.86 28.08 6.89
CA TYR A 201 -30.11 27.57 6.30
C TYR A 201 -31.20 28.65 6.12
N LEU A 202 -31.33 29.58 7.07
CA LEU A 202 -32.33 30.67 6.99
C LEU A 202 -31.96 31.69 5.90
N GLU A 203 -30.67 31.94 5.69
CA GLU A 203 -30.18 32.83 4.63
C GLU A 203 -30.41 32.23 3.22
N GLN A 204 -30.40 30.90 3.07
CA GLN A 204 -30.69 30.23 1.80
C GLN A 204 -32.18 30.15 1.43
N THR A 205 -33.09 30.16 2.42
CA THR A 205 -34.54 29.95 2.21
C THR A 205 -35.38 31.24 2.22
N GLY A 206 -34.84 32.36 2.72
CA GLY A 206 -35.54 33.65 2.85
C GLY A 206 -35.82 34.41 1.54
N ASN A 207 -35.24 34.00 0.41
CA ASN A 207 -35.32 34.76 -0.86
C ASN A 207 -36.57 34.49 -1.74
N GLN A 208 -37.52 33.64 -1.31
CA GLN A 208 -38.67 33.24 -2.16
C GLN A 208 -40.00 33.95 -1.84
N GLN A 209 -40.06 34.89 -0.89
CA GLN A 209 -41.34 35.44 -0.38
C GLN A 209 -41.56 36.97 -0.49
N ALA A 210 -40.71 37.70 -1.21
CA ALA A 210 -40.73 39.18 -1.17
C ALA A 210 -40.82 39.86 -2.56
N VAL A 211 -41.83 39.55 -3.39
CA VAL A 211 -42.16 40.40 -4.57
C VAL A 211 -43.68 40.35 -4.85
N SER A 212 -44.50 41.13 -4.14
CA SER A 212 -45.93 41.36 -4.49
C SER A 212 -46.55 42.52 -3.68
N SER A 213 -46.07 43.73 -3.90
CA SER A 213 -46.69 45.04 -3.58
C SER A 213 -45.55 46.03 -3.89
N TRP A 214 -45.66 47.14 -4.60
CA TRP A 214 -46.44 48.33 -4.34
C TRP A 214 -46.47 49.11 -5.67
N GLY A 215 -47.64 49.59 -6.10
CA GLY A 215 -47.77 50.43 -7.29
C GLY A 215 -48.81 51.51 -7.10
N SER A 216 -48.39 52.73 -7.46
CA SER A 216 -49.22 53.87 -7.92
C SER A 216 -49.77 54.87 -6.90
N ALA A 217 -49.29 56.12 -7.02
CA ALA A 217 -50.12 57.34 -7.03
C ALA A 217 -49.28 58.52 -7.55
N GLY A 218 -49.79 59.25 -8.55
CA GLY A 218 -49.18 60.50 -9.07
C GLY A 218 -49.75 61.74 -8.41
N SER A 219 -49.07 62.89 -8.56
CA SER A 219 -49.69 64.20 -8.85
C SER A 219 -48.66 65.34 -9.01
N VAL A 220 -48.83 66.05 -10.13
CA VAL A 220 -48.53 67.44 -10.52
C VAL A 220 -47.70 68.37 -9.59
N GLY A 221 -46.66 69.00 -10.15
CA GLY A 221 -46.23 70.35 -9.74
C GLY A 221 -44.79 70.77 -10.08
N SER A 222 -44.64 71.86 -10.86
CA SER A 222 -43.45 72.74 -11.07
C SER A 222 -42.29 72.30 -12.01
N SER A 223 -41.89 73.22 -12.91
CA SER A 223 -40.85 72.99 -13.97
C SER A 223 -39.42 72.94 -13.40
N VAL A 224 -39.20 73.56 -12.23
CA VAL A 224 -37.91 73.53 -11.52
C VAL A 224 -37.79 72.26 -10.66
N THR A 225 -38.87 71.83 -10.02
CA THR A 225 -38.96 70.54 -9.31
C THR A 225 -38.92 69.37 -10.30
N LYS A 226 -39.49 69.49 -11.52
CA LYS A 226 -39.32 68.47 -12.57
C LYS A 226 -37.86 68.23 -12.95
N LYS A 227 -37.01 69.26 -13.01
CA LYS A 227 -35.57 69.09 -13.28
C LYS A 227 -34.84 68.42 -12.13
N ILE A 228 -35.15 68.79 -10.89
CA ILE A 228 -34.56 68.17 -9.68
C ILE A 228 -35.06 66.73 -9.51
N HIS A 229 -36.35 66.50 -9.71
CA HIS A 229 -36.99 65.20 -9.67
C HIS A 229 -36.48 64.31 -10.81
N ASN A 230 -36.31 64.84 -12.03
CA ASN A 230 -35.68 64.10 -13.13
C ASN A 230 -34.23 63.74 -12.80
N LYS A 231 -33.43 64.64 -12.23
CA LYS A 231 -32.05 64.32 -11.80
C LYS A 231 -32.03 63.23 -10.74
N LEU A 232 -32.90 63.33 -9.74
CA LEU A 232 -33.04 62.33 -8.67
C LEU A 232 -33.55 60.99 -9.22
N ILE A 233 -34.49 61.00 -10.15
CA ILE A 233 -34.98 59.81 -10.86
C ILE A 233 -33.84 59.19 -11.68
N GLU A 234 -33.04 59.98 -12.39
CA GLU A 234 -31.90 59.46 -13.16
C GLU A 234 -30.80 58.89 -12.24
N GLU A 235 -30.57 59.49 -11.08
CA GLU A 235 -29.66 58.95 -10.06
C GLU A 235 -30.18 57.62 -9.48
N TYR A 236 -31.47 57.54 -9.13
CA TYR A 236 -32.09 56.28 -8.70
C TYR A 236 -32.10 55.22 -9.81
N LYS A 237 -32.35 55.61 -11.06
CA LYS A 237 -32.24 54.70 -12.21
C LYS A 237 -30.80 54.21 -12.42
N SER A 238 -29.82 55.08 -12.22
CA SER A 238 -28.40 54.70 -12.29
C SER A 238 -28.04 53.72 -11.18
N GLN A 239 -28.50 53.96 -9.95
CA GLN A 239 -28.33 53.01 -8.83
C GLN A 239 -29.03 51.67 -9.08
N LEU A 240 -30.25 51.68 -9.64
CA LEU A 240 -30.98 50.48 -10.04
C LEU A 240 -30.24 49.69 -11.14
N ARG A 241 -29.68 50.39 -12.13
CA ARG A 241 -28.83 49.76 -13.16
C ARG A 241 -27.58 49.14 -12.54
N GLN A 242 -26.90 49.86 -11.66
CA GLN A 242 -25.70 49.36 -10.98
C GLN A 242 -25.99 48.12 -10.11
N LEU A 243 -27.12 48.11 -9.40
CA LEU A 243 -27.56 46.95 -8.62
C LEU A 243 -27.96 45.79 -9.54
N SER A 244 -28.65 46.06 -10.64
CA SER A 244 -29.02 45.05 -11.64
C SER A 244 -27.80 44.43 -12.32
N ASP A 245 -26.79 45.24 -12.67
CA ASP A 245 -25.53 44.77 -13.26
C ASP A 245 -24.72 43.96 -12.24
N LYS A 246 -24.72 44.37 -10.96
CA LYS A 246 -24.10 43.60 -9.88
C LYS A 246 -24.82 42.27 -9.65
N HIS A 247 -26.15 42.23 -9.72
CA HIS A 247 -26.91 40.99 -9.62
C HIS A 247 -26.61 40.06 -10.79
N ARG A 248 -26.58 40.59 -12.01
CA ARG A 248 -26.20 39.82 -13.21
C ARG A 248 -24.79 39.27 -13.11
N SER A 249 -23.83 40.08 -12.67
CA SER A 249 -22.45 39.62 -12.43
C SER A 249 -22.39 38.53 -11.35
N MET A 250 -23.20 38.65 -10.30
CA MET A 250 -23.30 37.62 -9.27
C MET A 250 -23.92 36.33 -9.79
N ASP A 251 -24.99 36.41 -10.59
CA ASP A 251 -25.64 35.25 -11.23
C ASP A 251 -24.70 34.55 -12.21
N ASP A 252 -23.97 35.31 -13.04
CA ASP A 252 -22.98 34.78 -13.96
C ASP A 252 -21.83 34.10 -13.19
N GLY A 253 -21.39 34.69 -12.06
CA GLY A 253 -20.40 34.08 -11.17
C GLY A 253 -20.92 32.82 -10.45
N MET A 254 -22.20 32.78 -10.07
CA MET A 254 -22.83 31.57 -9.52
C MET A 254 -22.97 30.48 -10.57
N LYS A 255 -23.32 30.83 -11.81
CA LYS A 255 -23.42 29.90 -12.93
C LYS A 255 -22.07 29.32 -13.32
N ASN A 256 -21.01 30.15 -13.35
CA ASN A 256 -19.65 29.69 -13.63
C ASN A 256 -19.16 28.73 -12.53
N ARG A 257 -19.32 29.10 -11.25
CA ARG A 257 -18.98 28.22 -10.12
C ARG A 257 -19.80 26.92 -10.13
N GLY A 258 -21.08 26.99 -10.51
CA GLY A 258 -21.91 25.80 -10.69
C GLY A 258 -21.41 24.89 -11.82
N GLY A 259 -20.90 25.46 -12.91
CA GLY A 259 -20.25 24.74 -13.99
C GLY A 259 -18.95 24.06 -13.56
N GLU A 260 -18.10 24.78 -12.83
CA GLU A 260 -16.84 24.25 -12.27
C GLU A 260 -17.09 23.08 -11.30
N ILE A 261 -18.06 23.23 -10.38
CA ILE A 261 -18.43 22.16 -9.44
C ILE A 261 -18.95 20.93 -10.19
N ASN A 262 -19.78 21.11 -11.21
CA ASN A 262 -20.26 20.00 -12.04
C ASN A 262 -19.12 19.35 -12.84
N GLY A 263 -18.13 20.12 -13.29
CA GLY A 263 -16.93 19.62 -13.95
C GLY A 263 -16.11 18.73 -13.03
N ILE A 264 -15.80 19.22 -11.81
CA ILE A 264 -15.05 18.47 -10.80
C ILE A 264 -15.80 17.19 -10.40
N LEU A 265 -17.13 17.26 -10.20
CA LEU A 265 -17.94 16.07 -9.90
C LEU A 265 -17.97 15.06 -11.05
N GLY A 266 -17.96 15.53 -12.29
CA GLY A 266 -17.89 14.67 -13.49
C GLY A 266 -16.55 13.96 -13.63
N GLU A 267 -15.45 14.69 -13.37
CA GLU A 267 -14.10 14.13 -13.36
C GLU A 267 -13.91 13.12 -12.22
N GLU A 268 -14.36 13.46 -11.01
CA GLU A 268 -14.31 12.55 -9.86
C GLU A 268 -15.16 11.29 -10.08
N ARG A 269 -16.34 11.41 -10.71
CA ARG A 269 -17.15 10.25 -11.09
C ARG A 269 -16.42 9.37 -12.12
N SER A 270 -15.76 9.98 -13.09
CA SER A 270 -15.01 9.25 -14.13
C SER A 270 -13.82 8.51 -13.52
N ARG A 271 -13.09 9.18 -12.63
CA ARG A 271 -12.00 8.58 -11.85
C ARG A 271 -12.48 7.46 -10.93
N ALA A 272 -13.60 7.67 -10.23
CA ALA A 272 -14.17 6.61 -9.40
C ALA A 272 -14.59 5.38 -10.24
N THR A 273 -15.05 5.57 -11.48
CA THR A 273 -15.38 4.43 -12.36
C THR A 273 -14.13 3.67 -12.82
N THR A 274 -13.03 4.36 -13.14
CA THR A 274 -11.78 3.70 -13.51
C THR A 274 -11.19 2.95 -12.33
N ASP A 275 -11.16 3.56 -11.15
CA ASP A 275 -10.61 2.95 -9.93
C ASP A 275 -11.42 1.72 -9.50
N ASN A 276 -12.75 1.75 -9.68
CA ASN A 276 -13.59 0.58 -9.42
C ASN A 276 -13.35 -0.55 -10.44
N LEU A 277 -13.10 -0.23 -11.71
CA LEU A 277 -12.81 -1.23 -12.73
C LEU A 277 -11.44 -1.88 -12.47
N GLU A 278 -10.41 -1.08 -12.20
CA GLU A 278 -9.08 -1.60 -11.84
C GLU A 278 -9.15 -2.48 -10.59
N LYS A 279 -9.92 -2.06 -9.57
CA LYS A 279 -10.11 -2.88 -8.37
C LYS A 279 -10.79 -4.21 -8.69
N GLN A 280 -11.79 -4.21 -9.56
CA GLN A 280 -12.44 -5.44 -9.99
C GLN A 280 -11.45 -6.36 -10.73
N GLU A 281 -10.61 -5.81 -11.61
CA GLU A 281 -9.56 -6.59 -12.29
C GLU A 281 -8.55 -7.17 -11.30
N TRP A 282 -8.19 -6.43 -10.25
CA TRP A 282 -7.34 -6.93 -9.16
C TRP A 282 -8.02 -8.05 -8.36
N ASP A 283 -9.30 -7.89 -8.02
CA ASP A 283 -10.07 -8.91 -7.30
C ASP A 283 -10.20 -10.19 -8.16
N ASP A 284 -10.45 -10.06 -9.46
CA ASP A 284 -10.51 -11.17 -10.42
C ASP A 284 -9.15 -11.88 -10.57
N MET A 285 -8.05 -11.12 -10.63
CA MET A 285 -6.69 -11.68 -10.68
C MET A 285 -6.32 -12.39 -9.38
N GLN A 286 -6.71 -11.84 -8.23
CA GLN A 286 -6.50 -12.49 -6.94
C GLN A 286 -7.26 -13.82 -6.88
N LEU A 287 -8.51 -13.85 -7.34
CA LEU A 287 -9.31 -15.08 -7.40
C LEU A 287 -8.68 -16.14 -8.32
N ASP A 288 -8.16 -15.75 -9.49
CA ASP A 288 -7.44 -16.65 -10.40
C ASP A 288 -6.17 -17.22 -9.75
N LEU A 289 -5.41 -16.39 -9.05
CA LEU A 289 -4.22 -16.83 -8.31
C LEU A 289 -4.55 -17.77 -7.15
N GLU A 290 -5.63 -17.50 -6.41
CA GLU A 290 -6.13 -18.37 -5.34
C GLU A 290 -6.59 -19.73 -5.90
N ASN A 291 -7.29 -19.73 -7.04
CA ASN A 291 -7.70 -20.96 -7.72
C ASN A 291 -6.49 -21.77 -8.19
N LYS A 292 -5.51 -21.13 -8.85
CA LYS A 292 -4.26 -21.78 -9.27
C LYS A 292 -3.47 -22.35 -8.10
N LEU A 293 -3.45 -21.64 -6.96
CA LEU A 293 -2.81 -22.12 -5.75
C LEU A 293 -3.53 -23.36 -5.21
N ALA A 294 -4.86 -23.36 -5.18
CA ALA A 294 -5.66 -24.51 -4.74
C ALA A 294 -5.50 -25.71 -5.67
N GLU A 295 -5.46 -25.50 -6.99
CA GLU A 295 -5.17 -26.55 -7.98
C GLU A 295 -3.78 -27.15 -7.78
N ALA A 296 -2.76 -26.30 -7.60
CA ALA A 296 -1.40 -26.76 -7.35
C ALA A 296 -1.29 -27.53 -6.02
N GLN A 297 -2.00 -27.10 -4.98
CA GLN A 297 -2.07 -27.81 -3.70
C GLN A 297 -2.75 -29.19 -3.85
N ASN A 298 -3.90 -29.24 -4.52
CA ASN A 298 -4.61 -30.50 -4.78
C ASN A 298 -3.76 -31.48 -5.61
N LEU A 299 -3.05 -30.98 -6.63
CA LEU A 299 -2.14 -31.82 -7.41
C LEU A 299 -0.97 -32.33 -6.56
N ASN A 300 -0.40 -31.49 -5.70
CA ASN A 300 0.68 -31.90 -4.78
C ASN A 300 0.19 -32.98 -3.80
N ASP A 301 -1.00 -32.80 -3.22
CA ASP A 301 -1.61 -33.78 -2.32
C ASP A 301 -1.91 -35.09 -3.06
N SER A 302 -2.42 -35.03 -4.29
CA SER A 302 -2.62 -36.21 -5.14
C SER A 302 -1.30 -36.92 -5.47
N MET A 303 -0.23 -36.17 -5.79
CA MET A 303 1.09 -36.76 -6.06
C MET A 303 1.67 -37.39 -4.80
N ARG A 304 1.50 -36.76 -3.63
CA ARG A 304 1.93 -37.32 -2.34
C ARG A 304 1.19 -38.61 -2.01
N GLN A 305 -0.13 -38.65 -2.27
CA GLN A 305 -0.92 -39.85 -2.10
C GLN A 305 -0.48 -40.97 -3.05
N GLN A 306 -0.20 -40.66 -4.32
CA GLN A 306 0.33 -41.65 -5.26
C GLN A 306 1.70 -42.18 -4.83
N LEU A 307 2.60 -41.31 -4.36
CA LEU A 307 3.91 -41.74 -3.85
C LEU A 307 3.75 -42.63 -2.61
N GLN A 308 2.84 -42.27 -1.69
CA GLN A 308 2.55 -43.08 -0.51
C GLN A 308 1.97 -44.43 -0.90
N GLN A 309 1.02 -44.47 -1.85
CA GLN A 309 0.43 -45.71 -2.35
C GLN A 309 1.49 -46.60 -3.00
N ILE A 310 2.36 -46.04 -3.85
CA ILE A 310 3.46 -46.80 -4.47
C ILE A 310 4.42 -47.34 -3.41
N GLN A 311 4.73 -46.58 -2.36
CA GLN A 311 5.56 -47.03 -1.24
C GLN A 311 4.90 -48.17 -0.47
N GLU A 312 3.61 -48.04 -0.14
CA GLU A 312 2.84 -49.08 0.56
C GLU A 312 2.73 -50.36 -0.27
N ASP A 313 2.44 -50.25 -1.57
CA ASP A 313 2.39 -51.39 -2.49
C ASP A 313 3.76 -52.07 -2.61
N HIS A 314 4.85 -51.30 -2.68
CA HIS A 314 6.21 -51.83 -2.67
C HIS A 314 6.54 -52.54 -1.35
N ASP A 315 6.15 -51.98 -0.21
CA ASP A 315 6.39 -52.58 1.10
C ASP A 315 5.62 -53.90 1.25
N VAL A 316 4.37 -53.95 0.77
CA VAL A 316 3.57 -55.17 0.75
C VAL A 316 4.21 -56.23 -0.15
N GLU A 317 4.67 -55.86 -1.34
CA GLU A 317 5.32 -56.80 -2.26
C GLU A 317 6.67 -57.27 -1.70
N MET A 318 7.44 -56.39 -1.08
CA MET A 318 8.69 -56.75 -0.39
C MET A 318 8.46 -57.73 0.74
N GLU A 319 7.42 -57.53 1.56
CA GLU A 319 7.04 -58.46 2.62
C GLU A 319 6.51 -59.79 2.04
N ARG A 320 5.74 -59.76 0.95
CA ARG A 320 5.29 -60.97 0.25
C ARG A 320 6.50 -61.80 -0.24
N LEU A 321 7.45 -61.18 -0.93
CA LEU A 321 8.65 -61.84 -1.42
C LEU A 321 9.54 -62.35 -0.28
N ARG A 322 9.68 -61.59 0.81
CA ARG A 322 10.39 -62.05 2.02
C ARG A 322 9.73 -63.29 2.62
N ASN A 323 8.41 -63.30 2.74
CA ASN A 323 7.66 -64.44 3.25
C ASN A 323 7.77 -65.65 2.32
N GLU A 324 7.74 -65.44 1.00
CA GLU A 324 7.94 -66.51 0.02
C GLU A 324 9.34 -67.11 0.14
N VAL A 325 10.39 -66.28 0.21
CA VAL A 325 11.78 -66.72 0.43
C VAL A 325 11.94 -67.45 1.76
N ALA A 326 11.31 -66.98 2.85
CA ALA A 326 11.32 -67.66 4.14
C ALA A 326 10.62 -69.02 4.08
N SER A 327 9.48 -69.11 3.37
CA SER A 327 8.76 -70.37 3.17
C SER A 327 9.55 -71.36 2.30
N ALA A 328 10.25 -70.88 1.27
CA ALA A 328 11.10 -71.69 0.43
C ALA A 328 12.31 -72.22 1.21
N ARG A 329 12.94 -71.37 2.03
CA ARG A 329 14.05 -71.77 2.92
C ARG A 329 13.62 -72.84 3.94
N THR A 330 12.47 -72.68 4.59
CA THR A 330 11.97 -73.68 5.55
C THR A 330 11.66 -75.01 4.87
N LYS A 331 10.98 -75.00 3.71
CA LYS A 331 10.75 -76.20 2.90
C LYS A 331 12.05 -76.87 2.46
N ALA A 332 13.04 -76.10 2.01
CA ALA A 332 14.35 -76.63 1.62
C ALA A 332 15.08 -77.25 2.81
N GLN A 333 15.07 -76.60 3.98
CA GLN A 333 15.68 -77.11 5.20
C GLN A 333 14.98 -78.38 5.71
N GLU A 334 13.66 -78.46 5.60
CA GLU A 334 12.88 -79.63 5.97
C GLU A 334 13.10 -80.80 5.00
N ALA A 335 13.13 -80.54 3.69
CA ALA A 335 13.53 -81.52 2.69
C ALA A 335 14.96 -82.04 2.94
N GLN A 336 15.87 -81.16 3.35
CA GLN A 336 17.24 -81.53 3.69
C GLN A 336 17.32 -82.34 4.99
N ARG A 337 16.49 -82.04 6.01
CA ARG A 337 16.37 -82.87 7.23
C ARG A 337 15.79 -84.24 6.93
N VAL A 338 14.75 -84.32 6.10
CA VAL A 338 14.12 -85.59 5.71
C VAL A 338 15.08 -86.41 4.85
N ALA A 339 15.80 -85.78 3.91
CA ALA A 339 16.84 -86.44 3.12
C ALA A 339 17.99 -86.95 4.01
N ALA A 340 18.42 -86.18 5.01
CA ALA A 340 19.45 -86.61 5.97
C ALA A 340 18.96 -87.76 6.88
N GLN A 341 17.72 -87.73 7.35
CA GLN A 341 17.11 -88.82 8.12
C GLN A 341 16.96 -90.09 7.28
N ASN A 342 16.51 -89.96 6.03
CA ASN A 342 16.38 -91.08 5.11
C ASN A 342 17.76 -91.65 4.70
N ALA A 343 18.77 -90.81 4.52
CA ALA A 343 20.15 -91.23 4.28
C ALA A 343 20.75 -91.95 5.51
N ALA A 344 20.51 -91.43 6.72
CA ALA A 344 20.93 -92.08 7.96
C ALA A 344 20.21 -93.43 8.17
N ALA A 345 18.90 -93.52 7.86
CA ALA A 345 18.15 -94.76 7.91
C ALA A 345 18.64 -95.79 6.86
N GLN A 346 19.01 -95.34 5.65
CA GLN A 346 19.63 -96.20 4.64
C GLN A 346 21.03 -96.68 5.05
N GLN A 347 21.81 -95.88 5.79
CA GLN A 347 23.10 -96.30 6.35
C GLN A 347 22.95 -97.34 7.48
N ILE A 348 21.88 -97.29 8.27
CA ILE A 348 21.61 -98.30 9.32
C ILE A 348 21.16 -99.64 8.70
N SER A 349 20.54 -99.64 7.51
CA SER A 349 20.18 -100.86 6.77
C SER A 349 21.26 -101.40 5.83
N ARG A 350 22.26 -100.60 5.45
CA ARG A 350 23.47 -101.07 4.77
C ARG A 350 24.60 -101.22 5.77
N GLY A 351 24.57 -102.33 6.53
CA GLY A 351 25.81 -102.87 7.07
C GLY A 351 26.80 -103.02 5.90
N ASP A 352 27.98 -102.44 6.08
CA ASP A 352 29.13 -102.44 5.17
C ASP A 352 29.05 -101.48 3.96
N ILE A 353 29.51 -100.24 4.16
CA ILE A 353 29.99 -99.37 3.08
C ILE A 353 31.45 -99.03 3.38
N GLU A 354 32.34 -99.37 2.45
CA GLU A 354 33.77 -99.09 2.49
C GLU A 354 34.04 -97.56 2.59
N PRO A 355 35.06 -97.10 3.33
CA PRO A 355 35.33 -95.69 3.60
C PRO A 355 35.47 -94.80 2.34
N VAL A 356 35.80 -95.42 1.20
CA VAL A 356 36.09 -94.74 -0.07
C VAL A 356 34.82 -94.28 -0.82
N GLU A 357 33.68 -94.96 -0.68
CA GLU A 357 32.43 -94.57 -1.36
C GLU A 357 31.70 -93.42 -0.67
N LEU A 358 31.85 -93.29 0.65
CA LEU A 358 31.27 -92.20 1.44
C LEU A 358 31.95 -90.86 1.12
N ASP A 359 33.26 -90.88 0.92
CA ASP A 359 34.06 -89.71 0.59
C ASP A 359 33.69 -89.16 -0.79
N PHE A 360 33.54 -90.04 -1.79
CA PHE A 360 33.11 -89.67 -3.14
C PHE A 360 31.72 -89.02 -3.17
N PHE A 361 30.77 -89.52 -2.37
CA PHE A 361 29.41 -88.97 -2.34
C PHE A 361 29.35 -87.61 -1.61
N LEU A 362 30.10 -87.45 -0.52
CA LEU A 362 30.26 -86.17 0.18
C LEU A 362 30.93 -85.12 -0.71
N GLU A 363 31.95 -85.52 -1.46
CA GLU A 363 32.64 -84.65 -2.41
C GLU A 363 31.73 -84.22 -3.56
N GLN A 364 30.89 -85.11 -4.07
CA GLN A 364 29.90 -84.79 -5.09
C GLN A 364 28.82 -83.80 -4.59
N VAL A 365 28.29 -84.00 -3.37
CA VAL A 365 27.27 -83.12 -2.79
C VAL A 365 27.87 -81.76 -2.41
N ASN A 366 29.08 -81.73 -1.84
CA ASN A 366 29.81 -80.49 -1.56
C ASN A 366 30.17 -79.75 -2.86
N GLY A 367 30.56 -80.46 -3.92
CA GLY A 367 30.81 -79.88 -5.24
C GLY A 367 29.56 -79.23 -5.83
N ARG A 368 28.40 -79.89 -5.72
CA ARG A 368 27.10 -79.32 -6.15
C ARG A 368 26.69 -78.10 -5.33
N LEU A 369 26.85 -78.15 -4.01
CA LEU A 369 26.54 -77.04 -3.12
C LEU A 369 27.46 -75.84 -3.39
N GLY A 370 28.75 -76.10 -3.62
CA GLY A 370 29.74 -75.10 -4.00
C GLY A 370 29.41 -74.43 -5.33
N HIS A 371 29.04 -75.20 -6.35
CA HIS A 371 28.59 -74.66 -7.64
C HIS A 371 27.34 -73.80 -7.51
N SER A 372 26.32 -74.23 -6.76
CA SER A 372 25.09 -73.46 -6.57
C SER A 372 25.33 -72.15 -5.81
N LEU A 373 26.20 -72.15 -4.79
CA LEU A 373 26.58 -70.93 -4.07
C LEU A 373 27.33 -69.93 -4.97
N LEU A 374 28.19 -70.45 -5.84
CA LEU A 374 28.99 -69.64 -6.76
C LEU A 374 28.11 -69.02 -7.87
N GLU A 375 27.17 -69.81 -8.39
CA GLU A 375 26.14 -69.36 -9.33
C GLU A 375 25.27 -68.25 -8.72
N GLN A 376 24.77 -68.45 -7.49
CA GLN A 376 23.99 -67.43 -6.78
C GLN A 376 24.80 -66.14 -6.53
N GLN A 377 26.08 -66.26 -6.19
CA GLN A 377 26.96 -65.10 -6.04
C GLN A 377 27.17 -64.37 -7.37
N GLN A 378 27.23 -65.10 -8.48
CA GLN A 378 27.39 -64.55 -9.81
C GLN A 378 26.13 -63.81 -10.29
N GLU A 379 24.94 -64.38 -10.05
CA GLU A 379 23.66 -63.73 -10.29
C GLU A 379 23.51 -62.42 -9.50
N GLN A 380 23.83 -62.44 -8.19
CA GLN A 380 23.81 -61.21 -7.39
C GLN A 380 24.78 -60.14 -7.90
N ARG A 381 25.97 -60.55 -8.36
CA ARG A 381 26.93 -59.62 -8.99
C ARG A 381 26.39 -59.06 -10.30
N GLN A 382 25.64 -59.85 -11.07
CA GLN A 382 25.07 -59.41 -12.34
C GLN A 382 23.92 -58.42 -12.10
N ALA A 383 22.97 -58.73 -11.21
CA ALA A 383 21.90 -57.82 -10.82
C ALA A 383 22.43 -56.48 -10.26
N MET A 384 23.49 -56.54 -9.43
CA MET A 384 24.15 -55.33 -8.92
C MET A 384 24.81 -54.51 -10.05
N LYS A 385 25.33 -55.15 -11.10
CA LYS A 385 25.91 -54.45 -12.26
C LYS A 385 24.82 -53.77 -13.09
N GLU A 386 23.67 -54.43 -13.26
CA GLU A 386 22.52 -53.90 -14.00
C GLU A 386 21.92 -52.69 -13.28
N ILE A 387 21.66 -52.79 -11.98
CA ILE A 387 21.20 -51.65 -11.16
C ILE A 387 22.20 -50.48 -11.24
N ARG A 388 23.51 -50.77 -11.18
CA ARG A 388 24.54 -49.72 -11.33
C ARG A 388 24.55 -49.10 -12.73
N ALA A 389 24.20 -49.85 -13.77
CA ALA A 389 24.10 -49.33 -15.13
C ALA A 389 22.88 -48.43 -15.27
N GLU A 390 21.72 -48.85 -14.75
CA GLU A 390 20.49 -48.06 -14.74
C GLU A 390 20.64 -46.77 -13.95
N ILE A 391 21.20 -46.82 -12.73
CA ILE A 391 21.46 -45.61 -11.93
C ILE A 391 22.39 -44.65 -12.69
N LYS A 392 23.40 -45.16 -13.39
CA LYS A 392 24.28 -44.31 -14.20
C LYS A 392 23.52 -43.65 -15.34
N GLU A 393 22.56 -44.33 -15.94
CA GLU A 393 21.73 -43.78 -17.01
C GLU A 393 20.74 -42.73 -16.48
N PHE A 394 20.04 -43.02 -15.38
CA PHE A 394 19.19 -42.03 -14.71
C PHE A 394 19.96 -40.79 -14.28
N LEU A 395 21.21 -40.93 -13.82
CA LEU A 395 22.07 -39.79 -13.50
C LEU A 395 22.46 -38.98 -14.74
N ARG A 396 22.61 -39.62 -15.92
CA ARG A 396 22.83 -38.90 -17.18
C ARG A 396 21.58 -38.15 -17.60
N GLU A 397 20.42 -38.79 -17.58
CA GLU A 397 19.14 -38.16 -17.91
C GLU A 397 18.83 -37.00 -16.97
N THR A 398 19.04 -37.18 -15.66
CA THR A 398 18.85 -36.13 -14.66
C THR A 398 19.77 -34.93 -14.93
N ARG A 399 21.04 -35.18 -15.30
CA ARG A 399 21.96 -34.09 -15.67
C ARG A 399 21.54 -33.41 -16.97
N ALA A 400 21.09 -34.17 -17.97
CA ALA A 400 20.65 -33.62 -19.25
C ALA A 400 19.39 -32.75 -19.06
N LEU A 401 18.40 -33.24 -18.33
CA LEU A 401 17.19 -32.48 -17.96
C LEU A 401 17.54 -31.24 -17.12
N SER A 402 18.47 -31.36 -16.17
CA SER A 402 18.93 -30.21 -15.38
C SER A 402 19.62 -29.15 -16.24
N GLN A 403 20.43 -29.55 -17.22
CA GLN A 403 21.07 -28.63 -18.17
C GLN A 403 20.04 -27.97 -19.08
N GLN A 404 19.08 -28.72 -19.61
CA GLN A 404 18.00 -28.18 -20.44
C GLN A 404 17.15 -27.18 -19.66
N SER A 405 16.79 -27.52 -18.42
CA SER A 405 16.04 -26.64 -17.52
C SER A 405 16.83 -25.35 -17.22
N ARG A 406 18.14 -25.46 -16.96
CA ARG A 406 19.01 -24.28 -16.75
C ARG A 406 18.99 -23.33 -17.96
N LEU A 407 19.06 -23.84 -19.19
CA LEU A 407 19.02 -23.02 -20.41
C LEU A 407 17.68 -22.31 -20.62
N VAL A 408 16.57 -22.91 -20.18
CA VAL A 408 15.25 -22.26 -20.22
C VAL A 408 15.19 -21.10 -19.23
N TYR A 409 15.66 -21.32 -17.99
CA TYR A 409 15.71 -20.25 -16.99
C TYR A 409 16.67 -19.12 -17.39
N GLU A 410 17.79 -19.45 -18.01
CA GLU A 410 18.75 -18.44 -18.49
C GLU A 410 18.15 -17.57 -19.60
N ARG A 411 17.43 -18.18 -20.56
CA ARG A 411 16.68 -17.44 -21.58
C ARG A 411 15.59 -16.55 -20.97
N GLN A 412 14.79 -17.08 -20.04
CA GLN A 412 13.75 -16.30 -19.38
C GLN A 412 14.32 -15.12 -18.57
N ALA A 413 15.46 -15.34 -17.89
CA ALA A 413 16.15 -14.27 -17.17
C ALA A 413 16.68 -13.18 -18.12
N GLU A 414 17.19 -13.57 -19.30
CA GLU A 414 17.65 -12.62 -20.31
C GLU A 414 16.49 -11.82 -20.91
N GLU A 415 15.38 -12.47 -21.25
CA GLU A 415 14.16 -11.80 -21.74
C GLU A 415 13.62 -10.79 -20.72
N LEU A 416 13.48 -11.21 -19.45
CA LEU A 416 13.08 -10.30 -18.37
C LEU A 416 14.07 -9.14 -18.23
N GLY A 417 15.38 -9.40 -18.30
CA GLY A 417 16.41 -8.37 -18.27
C GLY A 417 16.29 -7.35 -19.41
N GLN A 418 15.93 -7.79 -20.62
CA GLN A 418 15.67 -6.90 -21.76
C GLN A 418 14.41 -6.05 -21.54
N THR A 419 13.35 -6.64 -20.99
CA THR A 419 12.12 -5.88 -20.68
C THR A 419 12.37 -4.83 -19.60
N THR A 420 13.13 -5.16 -18.55
CA THR A 420 13.52 -4.20 -17.51
C THR A 420 14.31 -3.04 -18.09
N LYS A 421 15.30 -3.31 -18.96
CA LYS A 421 16.07 -2.25 -19.62
C LYS A 421 15.21 -1.35 -20.49
N ARG A 422 14.23 -1.91 -21.23
CA ARG A 422 13.29 -1.12 -22.03
C ARG A 422 12.43 -0.22 -21.14
N LEU A 423 11.86 -0.77 -20.07
CA LEU A 423 11.05 -0.01 -19.12
C LEU A 423 11.87 1.09 -18.43
N GLU A 424 13.12 0.82 -18.07
CA GLU A 424 14.03 1.82 -17.52
C GLU A 424 14.28 2.98 -18.50
N GLN A 425 14.46 2.67 -19.79
CA GLN A 425 14.59 3.69 -20.85
C GLN A 425 13.31 4.52 -20.99
N GLU A 426 12.14 3.88 -21.03
CA GLU A 426 10.85 4.58 -21.12
C GLU A 426 10.64 5.50 -19.91
N VAL A 427 10.90 5.01 -18.69
CA VAL A 427 10.82 5.84 -17.47
C VAL A 427 11.78 7.02 -17.56
N HIS A 428 13.00 6.82 -18.05
CA HIS A 428 13.97 7.89 -18.22
C HIS A 428 13.48 8.96 -19.22
N GLU A 429 12.95 8.53 -20.38
CA GLU A 429 12.35 9.43 -21.37
C GLU A 429 11.15 10.19 -20.81
N TRP A 430 10.27 9.53 -20.07
CA TRP A 430 9.12 10.16 -19.42
C TRP A 430 9.54 11.17 -18.37
N ARG A 431 10.62 10.89 -17.62
CA ARG A 431 11.17 11.84 -16.65
C ARG A 431 11.75 13.08 -17.33
N ILE A 432 12.45 12.92 -18.45
CA ILE A 432 12.95 14.05 -19.27
C ILE A 432 11.76 14.86 -19.80
N ARG A 433 10.77 14.20 -20.41
CA ARG A 433 9.55 14.86 -20.92
C ARG A 433 8.80 15.62 -19.84
N TYR A 434 8.64 15.02 -18.66
CA TYR A 434 8.03 15.67 -17.50
C TYR A 434 8.83 16.89 -17.02
N ALA A 435 10.16 16.78 -16.95
CA ALA A 435 11.02 17.90 -16.56
C ALA A 435 10.91 19.06 -17.57
N CYS A 436 10.96 18.77 -18.87
CA CYS A 436 10.78 19.78 -19.92
C CYS A 436 9.40 20.44 -19.85
N ALA A 437 8.32 19.67 -19.69
CA ALA A 437 6.96 20.21 -19.59
C ALA A 437 6.77 21.05 -18.30
N LYS A 438 7.35 20.61 -17.18
CA LYS A 438 7.32 21.35 -15.90
C LYS A 438 8.07 22.67 -16.01
N GLU A 439 9.20 22.70 -16.71
CA GLU A 439 9.96 23.93 -16.92
C GLU A 439 9.24 24.89 -17.88
N GLN A 440 8.59 24.36 -18.94
CA GLN A 440 7.70 25.13 -19.81
C GLN A 440 6.50 25.71 -19.05
N LEU A 441 5.91 24.96 -18.11
CA LEU A 441 4.84 25.47 -17.26
C LEU A 441 5.33 26.55 -16.31
N ARG A 442 6.54 26.39 -15.75
CA ARG A 442 7.16 27.42 -14.90
C ARG A 442 7.46 28.70 -15.66
N SER A 443 7.95 28.62 -16.90
CA SER A 443 8.24 29.82 -17.71
C SER A 443 6.96 30.54 -18.17
N THR A 444 5.90 29.79 -18.49
CA THR A 444 4.59 30.35 -18.86
C THR A 444 3.77 30.85 -17.67
N CYS A 445 3.89 30.22 -16.49
CA CYS A 445 3.31 30.73 -15.26
C CYS A 445 4.09 31.92 -14.70
N ALA A 446 5.42 31.99 -14.87
CA ALA A 446 6.21 33.16 -14.49
C ALA A 446 5.80 34.42 -15.27
N SER A 447 5.23 34.27 -16.48
CA SER A 447 4.69 35.39 -17.26
C SER A 447 3.22 35.72 -16.99
N SER A 448 2.49 34.90 -16.21
CA SER A 448 1.02 35.00 -16.10
C SER A 448 0.44 35.02 -14.68
N VAL A 449 1.23 35.02 -13.60
CA VAL A 449 0.70 35.09 -12.22
C VAL A 449 0.63 36.53 -11.72
N GLU A 450 -0.42 37.23 -12.14
CA GLU A 450 -1.09 38.27 -11.36
C GLU A 450 -2.60 38.03 -11.47
N LEU A 451 -3.32 38.27 -10.36
CA LEU A 451 -4.78 38.18 -10.16
C LEU A 451 -5.29 36.92 -9.43
N GLY A 452 -5.06 36.89 -8.11
CA GLY A 452 -5.84 36.15 -7.12
C GLY A 452 -5.78 36.89 -5.77
N PRO A 453 -6.89 37.04 -5.01
CA PRO A 453 -7.04 38.12 -4.05
C PRO A 453 -6.35 37.85 -2.70
N GLU A 454 -5.65 38.89 -2.23
CA GLU A 454 -5.45 39.25 -0.82
C GLU A 454 -5.12 38.11 0.15
N HIS A 455 -3.84 37.73 0.23
CA HIS A 455 -3.25 37.21 1.47
C HIS A 455 -2.26 38.23 2.02
N LYS A 456 -2.70 38.95 3.06
CA LYS A 456 -1.84 39.78 3.91
C LYS A 456 -0.89 38.87 4.69
N GLY A 457 0.26 38.59 4.12
CA GLY A 457 1.32 37.85 4.78
C GLY A 457 2.64 38.05 4.05
N ILE A 458 3.54 38.81 4.69
CA ILE A 458 4.91 39.10 4.27
C ILE A 458 4.99 40.12 3.11
N LYS A 459 5.06 41.41 3.47
CA LYS A 459 5.70 42.42 2.63
C LYS A 459 7.19 42.07 2.53
N LEU A 460 7.54 41.17 1.62
CA LEU A 460 8.86 41.21 1.00
C LEU A 460 8.80 42.34 -0.01
N ASP A 461 9.67 43.33 0.17
CA ASP A 461 9.87 44.43 -0.76
C ASP A 461 10.27 43.81 -2.12
N ARG A 462 9.28 43.58 -2.98
CA ARG A 462 9.39 42.89 -4.27
C ARG A 462 9.92 43.86 -5.33
N GLY A 463 10.96 44.62 -4.97
CA GLY A 463 11.60 45.67 -5.77
C GLY A 463 13.04 45.38 -6.17
N LYS A 464 13.59 44.21 -5.82
CA LYS A 464 14.90 43.76 -6.28
C LYS A 464 14.69 42.41 -6.97
N GLY A 465 14.68 42.41 -8.30
CA GLY A 465 14.54 41.18 -9.07
C GLY A 465 15.68 40.23 -8.71
N LEU A 466 15.37 39.06 -8.16
CA LEU A 466 16.36 38.04 -7.79
C LEU A 466 17.01 37.36 -9.01
N VAL A 467 16.68 37.84 -10.21
CA VAL A 467 17.07 37.29 -11.49
C VAL A 467 17.46 38.45 -12.37
N ASP A 468 18.77 38.68 -12.48
CA ASP A 468 19.38 39.62 -13.42
C ASP A 468 20.19 38.82 -14.45
N ALA A 469 20.25 39.31 -15.69
CA ALA A 469 21.00 38.68 -16.79
C ALA A 469 22.53 38.60 -16.50
N HIS A 470 22.98 39.26 -15.43
CA HIS A 470 24.37 39.28 -14.94
C HIS A 470 24.53 38.73 -13.51
N GLY A 471 23.62 37.87 -13.03
CA GLY A 471 23.80 37.15 -11.76
C GLY A 471 25.08 36.31 -11.76
N LEU A 472 25.78 36.27 -10.62
CA LEU A 472 27.16 35.75 -10.52
C LEU A 472 27.25 34.36 -9.87
N VAL A 473 26.11 33.76 -9.50
CA VAL A 473 26.00 32.34 -9.12
C VAL A 473 25.15 31.63 -10.16
N GLU A 474 25.73 30.61 -10.81
CA GLU A 474 25.02 29.79 -11.79
C GLU A 474 23.83 29.09 -11.14
N ASN A 475 22.65 29.19 -11.75
CA ASN A 475 21.44 28.47 -11.33
C ASN A 475 21.69 26.95 -11.22
N THR A 476 22.59 26.42 -12.04
CA THR A 476 23.09 25.03 -11.98
C THR A 476 23.56 24.65 -10.58
N HIS A 477 24.35 25.50 -9.92
CA HIS A 477 24.92 25.20 -8.61
C HIS A 477 23.87 25.27 -7.49
N VAL A 478 22.86 26.13 -7.64
CA VAL A 478 21.72 26.23 -6.72
C VAL A 478 20.81 25.00 -6.84
N ILE A 479 20.55 24.54 -8.07
CA ILE A 479 19.77 23.32 -8.35
C ILE A 479 20.51 22.09 -7.83
N GLU A 480 21.82 21.99 -8.06
CA GLU A 480 22.66 20.90 -7.52
C GLU A 480 22.64 20.87 -5.99
N PHE A 481 22.69 22.02 -5.34
CA PHE A 481 22.61 22.14 -3.89
C PHE A 481 21.25 21.68 -3.34
N GLN A 482 20.14 22.13 -3.95
CA GLN A 482 18.79 21.71 -3.58
C GLN A 482 18.62 20.19 -3.72
N ALA A 483 19.02 19.63 -4.87
CA ALA A 483 18.96 18.19 -5.11
C ALA A 483 19.84 17.39 -4.13
N ALA A 484 21.01 17.93 -3.75
CA ALA A 484 21.92 17.29 -2.79
C ALA A 484 21.34 17.24 -1.37
N ILE A 485 20.67 18.32 -0.92
CA ILE A 485 20.01 18.35 0.40
C ILE A 485 18.81 17.42 0.44
N ASP A 486 17.95 17.43 -0.58
CA ASP A 486 16.79 16.53 -0.64
C ASP A 486 17.22 15.06 -0.63
N LYS A 487 18.30 14.75 -1.35
CA LYS A 487 18.92 13.41 -1.35
C LYS A 487 19.48 13.03 0.02
N LEU A 488 20.08 13.97 0.74
CA LEU A 488 20.56 13.76 2.12
C LEU A 488 19.41 13.45 3.08
N LEU A 489 18.35 14.26 3.06
CA LEU A 489 17.19 14.08 3.94
C LEU A 489 16.42 12.78 3.63
N TYR A 490 16.32 12.41 2.35
CA TYR A 490 15.75 11.12 1.94
C TYR A 490 16.57 9.94 2.49
N LYS A 491 17.88 9.94 2.27
CA LYS A 491 18.78 8.86 2.73
C LYS A 491 18.87 8.75 4.25
N ALA A 492 18.74 9.87 4.96
CA ALA A 492 18.70 9.88 6.42
C ALA A 492 17.45 9.19 6.99
N ARG A 493 16.32 9.21 6.26
CA ARG A 493 15.07 8.52 6.64
C ARG A 493 15.10 7.03 6.31
N THR A 494 15.88 6.62 5.31
CA THR A 494 16.01 5.21 4.91
C THR A 494 17.06 4.43 5.74
N HIS A 495 17.66 5.06 6.76
CA HIS A 495 18.59 4.45 7.72
C HIS A 495 19.82 3.73 7.11
N ASP A 496 20.34 4.21 5.98
CA ASP A 496 21.56 3.67 5.35
C ASP A 496 22.79 4.51 5.71
N SER A 497 23.54 4.07 6.73
CA SER A 497 24.65 4.83 7.34
C SER A 497 25.78 5.21 6.37
N GLY A 498 26.08 4.38 5.37
CA GLY A 498 27.13 4.69 4.38
C GLY A 498 26.68 5.73 3.35
N SER A 499 25.42 5.63 2.95
CA SER A 499 24.81 6.47 1.92
C SER A 499 24.54 7.91 2.39
N VAL A 500 24.25 8.10 3.68
CA VAL A 500 24.10 9.43 4.31
C VAL A 500 25.41 10.21 4.25
N ILE A 501 26.54 9.58 4.56
CA ILE A 501 27.87 10.22 4.54
C ILE A 501 28.21 10.72 3.13
N ASP A 502 27.92 9.92 2.10
CA ASP A 502 28.15 10.31 0.72
C ASP A 502 27.21 11.43 0.25
N ALA A 503 25.98 11.48 0.75
CA ALA A 503 25.06 12.58 0.48
C ALA A 503 25.54 13.90 1.10
N VAL A 504 26.08 13.88 2.33
CA VAL A 504 26.67 15.08 2.97
C VAL A 504 27.86 15.60 2.17
N LYS A 505 28.71 14.71 1.62
CA LYS A 505 29.84 15.13 0.77
C LYS A 505 29.36 15.89 -0.46
N SER A 506 28.26 15.45 -1.08
CA SER A 506 27.64 16.14 -2.22
C SER A 506 27.15 17.53 -1.83
N VAL A 507 26.47 17.66 -0.68
CA VAL A 507 26.02 18.96 -0.15
C VAL A 507 27.21 19.89 0.07
N VAL A 508 28.26 19.42 0.74
CA VAL A 508 29.47 20.22 1.00
C VAL A 508 30.17 20.64 -0.30
N ALA A 509 30.18 19.80 -1.33
CA ALA A 509 30.73 20.15 -2.63
C ALA A 509 29.94 21.30 -3.29
N SER A 510 28.60 21.23 -3.30
CA SER A 510 27.76 22.30 -3.85
C SER A 510 27.85 23.60 -3.04
N VAL A 511 27.90 23.51 -1.71
CA VAL A 511 28.11 24.68 -0.83
C VAL A 511 29.45 25.37 -1.12
N ARG A 512 30.51 24.60 -1.39
CA ARG A 512 31.82 25.15 -1.75
C ARG A 512 31.80 25.84 -3.10
N ARG A 513 31.07 25.31 -4.09
CA ARG A 513 30.88 25.95 -5.41
C ARG A 513 30.16 27.29 -5.25
N ILE A 514 29.00 27.28 -4.58
CA ILE A 514 28.23 28.51 -4.29
C ILE A 514 29.06 29.54 -3.53
N ALA A 515 29.78 29.13 -2.48
CA ALA A 515 30.62 30.03 -1.69
C ALA A 515 31.89 30.50 -2.42
N HIS A 516 32.31 29.82 -3.48
CA HIS A 516 33.40 30.21 -4.36
C HIS A 516 32.91 31.23 -5.39
N ASP A 517 31.76 30.99 -6.01
CA ASP A 517 31.17 31.89 -7.01
C ASP A 517 30.75 33.21 -6.37
N ALA A 518 30.15 33.13 -5.17
CA ALA A 518 29.90 34.31 -4.34
C ALA A 518 31.20 35.07 -3.99
N LYS A 519 32.36 34.41 -3.91
CA LYS A 519 33.65 35.10 -3.67
C LYS A 519 34.16 35.79 -4.94
N MET A 520 33.95 35.20 -6.12
CA MET A 520 34.39 35.77 -7.39
C MET A 520 33.50 36.95 -7.82
N SER A 521 32.26 36.99 -7.32
CA SER A 521 31.26 38.03 -7.51
C SER A 521 31.55 39.39 -6.85
N LEU A 522 32.76 39.65 -6.36
CA LEU A 522 33.13 40.86 -5.61
C LEU A 522 32.77 42.15 -6.38
N ARG A 523 31.67 42.80 -5.98
CA ARG A 523 31.42 44.22 -6.27
C ARG A 523 32.18 45.04 -5.23
N ASP A 524 32.94 46.03 -5.69
CA ASP A 524 33.70 46.94 -4.82
C ASP A 524 32.72 47.90 -4.12
N GLY A 525 32.39 47.66 -2.85
CA GLY A 525 31.40 48.44 -2.09
C GLY A 525 31.06 47.88 -0.69
N GLU A 526 30.16 48.56 0.04
CA GLU A 526 29.71 48.21 1.40
C GLU A 526 29.13 46.78 1.50
N ASP A 527 28.59 46.25 0.40
CA ASP A 527 28.08 44.88 0.27
C ASP A 527 29.18 43.80 0.41
N SER A 528 30.45 44.14 0.18
CA SER A 528 31.60 43.23 0.31
C SER A 528 31.83 42.80 1.77
N ALA A 529 31.62 43.72 2.73
CA ALA A 529 31.78 43.43 4.16
C ALA A 529 30.64 42.53 4.69
N LEU A 530 29.41 42.76 4.22
CA LEU A 530 28.24 41.94 4.55
C LEU A 530 28.33 40.55 3.91
N GLN A 531 28.80 40.46 2.66
CA GLN A 531 29.04 39.21 1.95
C GLN A 531 30.12 38.37 2.64
N ALA A 532 31.23 38.99 3.08
CA ALA A 532 32.27 38.30 3.85
C ALA A 532 31.74 37.76 5.19
N LYS A 533 30.83 38.49 5.84
CA LYS A 533 30.16 38.07 7.08
C LYS A 533 29.23 36.87 6.86
N LEU A 534 28.34 36.94 5.86
CA LEU A 534 27.41 35.84 5.53
C LEU A 534 28.16 34.58 5.06
N ARG A 535 29.24 34.74 4.29
CA ARG A 535 30.15 33.63 3.94
C ARG A 535 30.81 33.00 5.17
N GLY A 536 31.12 33.83 6.17
CA GLY A 536 31.57 33.39 7.50
C GLY A 536 30.52 32.57 8.26
N GLU A 537 29.23 32.78 8.01
CA GLU A 537 28.10 32.08 8.64
C GLU A 537 27.73 30.75 7.94
N VAL A 538 28.00 30.63 6.63
CA VAL A 538 27.80 29.36 5.88
C VAL A 538 28.73 28.24 6.37
N SER A 539 29.97 28.58 6.76
CA SER A 539 30.95 27.61 7.27
C SER A 539 30.53 26.90 8.58
N PRO A 540 30.11 27.61 9.65
CA PRO A 540 29.61 26.99 10.88
C PRO A 540 28.24 26.31 10.70
N ALA A 541 27.41 26.75 9.75
CA ALA A 541 26.18 26.02 9.39
C ALA A 541 26.50 24.66 8.76
N THR A 542 27.45 24.64 7.82
CA THR A 542 27.92 23.40 7.16
C THR A 542 28.54 22.42 8.16
N ASN A 543 29.42 22.90 9.05
CA ASN A 543 30.07 22.04 10.05
C ASN A 543 29.08 21.39 11.03
N SER A 544 27.97 22.07 11.33
CA SER A 544 26.91 21.50 12.15
C SER A 544 26.06 20.49 11.40
N LEU A 545 25.80 20.69 10.11
CA LEU A 545 25.12 19.71 9.27
C LEU A 545 25.97 18.43 9.16
N ILE A 546 27.29 18.57 8.95
CA ILE A 546 28.22 17.42 8.94
C ILE A 546 28.12 16.67 10.27
N ARG A 547 28.20 17.37 11.41
CA ARG A 547 28.13 16.74 12.74
C ARG A 547 26.80 16.02 12.98
N ALA A 548 25.68 16.66 12.65
CA ALA A 548 24.36 16.05 12.79
C ALA A 548 24.20 14.82 11.89
N SER A 549 24.73 14.87 10.67
CA SER A 549 24.65 13.76 9.72
C SER A 549 25.56 12.59 10.09
N MET A 550 26.77 12.86 10.59
CA MET A 550 27.68 11.83 11.12
C MET A 550 27.08 11.14 12.35
N ASN A 551 26.47 11.90 13.25
CA ASN A 551 25.77 11.34 14.41
C ASN A 551 24.51 10.56 14.00
N CYS A 552 23.83 10.97 12.92
CA CYS A 552 22.71 10.24 12.33
C CYS A 552 23.15 8.89 11.75
N ALA A 553 24.28 8.87 11.01
CA ALA A 553 24.86 7.65 10.45
C ALA A 553 25.38 6.70 11.54
N ALA A 554 26.02 7.23 12.58
CA ALA A 554 26.51 6.46 13.73
C ALA A 554 25.38 5.96 14.65
N GLY A 555 24.26 6.69 14.69
CA GLY A 555 23.13 6.41 15.57
C GLY A 555 22.22 5.26 15.13
N ALA A 556 22.42 4.67 13.95
CA ALA A 556 21.67 3.50 13.44
C ALA A 556 20.14 3.54 13.69
N GLY A 557 19.53 4.72 13.53
CA GLY A 557 18.09 4.95 13.75
C GLY A 557 17.68 5.52 15.12
N LEU A 558 18.62 5.64 16.07
CA LEU A 558 18.38 6.23 17.40
C LEU A 558 18.67 7.74 17.47
N TYR A 559 19.30 8.31 16.44
CA TYR A 559 19.55 9.74 16.38
C TYR A 559 18.27 10.49 15.96
N PRO A 560 17.83 11.51 16.71
CA PRO A 560 16.61 12.23 16.38
C PRO A 560 16.76 13.03 15.08
N LEU A 561 15.99 12.65 14.06
CA LEU A 561 15.99 13.29 12.73
C LEU A 561 15.64 14.79 12.78
N SER A 562 14.98 15.25 13.84
CA SER A 562 14.68 16.67 14.06
C SER A 562 15.94 17.53 14.20
N LEU A 563 17.01 17.00 14.81
CA LEU A 563 18.29 17.71 14.91
C LEU A 563 19.01 17.82 13.56
N LEU A 564 18.87 16.79 12.72
CA LEU A 564 19.40 16.81 11.35
C LEU A 564 18.62 17.82 10.48
N ASN A 565 17.30 17.79 10.54
CA ASN A 565 16.45 18.74 9.80
C ASN A 565 16.71 20.18 10.25
N ALA A 566 16.85 20.44 11.55
CA ALA A 566 17.19 21.76 12.06
C ALA A 566 18.56 22.25 11.58
N ALA A 567 19.55 21.35 11.49
CA ALA A 567 20.87 21.68 10.93
C ALA A 567 20.81 21.95 9.41
N ALA A 568 19.97 21.23 8.67
CA ALA A 568 19.74 21.46 7.24
C ALA A 568 19.06 22.81 6.99
N SER A 569 17.98 23.12 7.71
CA SER A 569 17.29 24.42 7.60
C SER A 569 18.20 25.61 7.96
N ARG A 570 19.12 25.44 8.90
CA ARG A 570 20.11 26.48 9.24
C ARG A 570 21.13 26.71 8.13
N LEU A 571 21.50 25.66 7.39
CA LEU A 571 22.37 25.78 6.22
C LEU A 571 21.64 26.39 5.03
N GLU A 572 20.41 25.97 4.77
CA GLU A 572 19.55 26.55 3.73
C GLU A 572 19.33 28.04 3.97
N GLY A 573 19.02 28.45 5.20
CA GLY A 573 18.87 29.87 5.56
C GLY A 573 20.14 30.68 5.29
N ALA A 574 21.30 30.20 5.76
CA ALA A 574 22.57 30.90 5.54
C ALA A 574 22.96 31.01 4.04
N ILE A 575 22.56 30.03 3.22
CA ILE A 575 22.80 30.03 1.77
C ILE A 575 21.79 30.91 1.05
N LEU A 576 20.53 30.92 1.46
CA LEU A 576 19.52 31.84 0.94
C LEU A 576 19.91 33.28 1.26
N ASP A 577 20.36 33.58 2.48
CA ASP A 577 20.85 34.91 2.85
C ASP A 577 22.06 35.33 1.99
N LEU A 578 22.96 34.39 1.67
CA LEU A 578 24.09 34.62 0.76
C LEU A 578 23.62 34.84 -0.70
N LEU A 579 22.65 34.08 -1.19
CA LEU A 579 22.12 34.17 -2.56
C LEU A 579 21.26 35.42 -2.77
N LEU A 580 20.51 35.83 -1.75
CA LEU A 580 19.69 37.06 -1.76
C LEU A 580 20.55 38.32 -1.89
N LEU A 581 21.81 38.27 -1.45
CA LEU A 581 22.77 39.39 -1.59
C LEU A 581 23.47 39.39 -2.96
N VAL A 582 23.63 38.22 -3.59
CA VAL A 582 24.49 38.04 -4.79
C VAL A 582 23.72 38.07 -6.12
N GLU A 583 22.38 37.90 -6.10
CA GLU A 583 21.49 37.80 -7.28
C GLU A 583 21.83 36.59 -8.20
N VAL A 584 20.79 35.82 -8.59
CA VAL A 584 20.94 34.49 -9.24
C VAL A 584 20.86 34.63 -10.76
N GLN A 585 21.77 33.99 -11.50
CA GLN A 585 21.80 34.06 -12.97
C GLN A 585 20.71 33.19 -13.60
N THR A 586 19.93 33.69 -14.57
CA THR A 586 19.25 32.82 -15.53
C THR A 586 20.25 32.32 -16.57
N THR A 587 20.52 31.03 -16.58
CA THR A 587 21.29 30.37 -17.64
C THR A 587 20.55 30.52 -18.99
N PRO A 588 21.10 31.20 -20.00
CA PRO A 588 20.59 31.13 -21.36
C PRO A 588 20.85 29.74 -21.95
N ALA A 589 19.93 29.26 -22.78
CA ALA A 589 19.79 27.88 -23.21
C ALA A 589 20.91 27.32 -24.14
N GLU A 590 22.10 27.93 -24.21
CA GLU A 590 23.15 27.56 -25.19
C GLU A 590 24.37 26.80 -24.62
N ASP A 591 24.60 26.78 -23.30
CA ASP A 591 25.85 26.21 -22.73
C ASP A 591 25.75 24.74 -22.22
N LEU A 592 24.64 24.03 -22.48
CA LEU A 592 24.53 22.61 -22.10
C LEU A 592 25.19 21.63 -23.08
N GLU A 593 25.80 22.07 -24.18
CA GLU A 593 26.50 21.18 -25.13
C GLU A 593 28.01 20.98 -24.82
N GLY A 594 28.56 21.60 -23.77
CA GLY A 594 30.02 21.73 -23.60
C GLY A 594 30.77 20.71 -22.73
N LYS A 595 30.10 19.81 -22.01
CA LYS A 595 30.78 18.85 -21.11
C LYS A 595 30.13 17.47 -21.13
N ASP A 596 30.24 16.79 -22.26
CA ASP A 596 30.41 15.34 -22.27
C ASP A 596 31.18 14.96 -23.53
N GLY A 597 32.43 14.55 -23.35
CA GLY A 597 33.18 13.91 -24.42
C GLY A 597 32.59 12.54 -24.67
N THR A 598 31.88 12.35 -25.78
CA THR A 598 32.06 11.23 -26.73
C THR A 598 31.04 11.27 -27.87
N ALA A 599 31.56 10.99 -29.07
CA ALA A 599 30.88 10.55 -30.30
C ALA A 599 29.95 11.54 -31.05
N LYS A 600 30.51 12.05 -32.16
CA LYS A 600 29.78 12.50 -33.36
C LYS A 600 28.67 11.51 -33.72
N LEU A 601 27.43 11.98 -33.81
CA LEU A 601 26.49 11.46 -34.80
C LEU A 601 25.66 12.60 -35.38
N GLN A 602 25.66 12.64 -36.70
CA GLN A 602 25.16 13.67 -37.59
C GLN A 602 23.64 13.81 -37.47
N ARG A 603 23.13 15.03 -37.23
CA ARG A 603 21.71 15.37 -37.44
C ARG A 603 21.42 15.36 -38.95
N PRO A 604 20.40 14.66 -39.45
CA PRO A 604 19.83 14.97 -40.75
C PRO A 604 18.82 16.12 -40.59
N SER A 605 19.00 17.14 -41.43
CA SER A 605 18.10 18.27 -41.62
C SER A 605 16.77 17.82 -42.23
N LEU A 606 15.66 18.12 -41.57
CA LEU A 606 14.32 18.02 -42.15
C LEU A 606 13.95 19.36 -42.79
N THR A 607 14.09 19.41 -44.11
CA THR A 607 13.47 20.41 -44.98
C THR A 607 12.02 20.03 -45.26
N VAL A 608 11.15 21.04 -45.20
CA VAL A 608 9.72 20.99 -45.55
C VAL A 608 9.53 20.98 -47.07
N GLY A 609 8.64 20.12 -47.55
CA GLY A 609 8.08 20.01 -48.90
C GLY A 609 7.69 18.55 -49.14
N GLY A 610 6.46 18.13 -49.41
CA GLY A 610 5.36 18.74 -50.16
C GLY A 610 5.08 17.82 -51.35
N GLN A 611 4.00 17.01 -51.29
CA GLN A 611 3.41 16.16 -52.34
C GLN A 611 4.30 14.94 -52.74
N ASP A 612 3.83 13.69 -52.92
CA ASP A 612 2.66 13.16 -53.64
C ASP A 612 2.23 11.76 -53.15
N ASN A 613 1.04 11.34 -53.59
CA ASN A 613 0.42 10.02 -53.48
C ASN A 613 1.33 8.86 -53.94
N ASP A 614 1.23 7.68 -53.29
CA ASP A 614 0.79 6.44 -53.94
C ASP A 614 0.75 5.20 -53.01
N HIS A 615 -0.36 4.47 -53.14
CA HIS A 615 -0.59 3.02 -52.99
C HIS A 615 0.06 2.22 -51.83
N ARG A 616 -0.79 1.87 -50.84
CA ARG A 616 -0.55 0.78 -49.88
C ARG A 616 -1.13 -0.53 -50.43
N GLU A 617 -0.24 -1.45 -50.80
CA GLU A 617 -0.56 -2.85 -51.11
C GLU A 617 -0.45 -3.68 -49.82
N LEU A 618 -1.49 -4.48 -49.56
CA LEU A 618 -1.62 -5.42 -48.46
C LEU A 618 -0.83 -6.70 -48.79
N VAL A 619 0.11 -7.11 -47.93
CA VAL A 619 0.70 -8.45 -47.99
C VAL A 619 0.56 -9.12 -46.62
N HIS A 620 -0.31 -10.14 -46.61
CA HIS A 620 -0.38 -11.19 -45.60
C HIS A 620 0.86 -12.08 -45.68
N GLY A 621 1.44 -12.43 -44.53
CA GLY A 621 2.51 -13.42 -44.40
C GLY A 621 2.22 -14.37 -43.25
N GLU A 622 1.88 -15.61 -43.61
CA GLU A 622 1.54 -16.73 -42.74
C GLU A 622 2.74 -17.18 -41.87
N CYS A 623 2.49 -17.46 -40.59
CA CYS A 623 3.42 -18.17 -39.71
C CYS A 623 3.18 -19.68 -39.83
N LYS A 624 4.21 -20.41 -40.27
CA LYS A 624 4.30 -21.88 -40.23
C LYS A 624 5.33 -22.27 -39.16
N LEU A 625 4.87 -23.01 -38.15
CA LEU A 625 5.69 -23.69 -37.14
C LEU A 625 6.46 -24.86 -37.76
N PRO A 626 7.60 -25.22 -37.15
CA PRO A 626 7.81 -26.62 -36.74
C PRO A 626 7.71 -26.79 -35.23
#